data_AF-A0A450XGV9-F1
#
_entry.id   AF-A0A450XGV9-F1
#
_cell.length_a   1.000
_cell.length_b   1.000
_cell.length_c   1.000
_cell.angle_alpha   90.00
_cell.angle_beta   90.00
_cell.angle_gamma   90.00
#
_symmetry.space_group_name_H-M   'P 1'
#
loop_
_entity.id
_entity.type
_entity.pdbx_description
1 polymer ?
#
loop_
_entity_poly.entity_id
_entity_poly.type
_entity_poly.pdbx_seq_one_letter_code
_entity_poly.pdbx_strand_id
1 'polypeptide(L)'
;MSSKKEADIFELYAKDPEQADEIVFGRVPDEGRRGFLRGAGLASMGALLGASIPFHRNMPSGLIPAALAENAFRIKGKDGLTILNDRPVNAETPAHLLDDEVTPTNRHFIRNNGTPPTNTASENWRLAIDGEIEKPLNLTIEELRANFQQYG
;
A
#
# COMPACT_ATOMS: atom_id res chain seq x y z
N MET A 1 -8.96 -2.44 -27.71
CA MET A 1 -9.21 -3.29 -26.53
C MET A 1 -9.33 -2.35 -25.33
N SER A 2 -10.55 -2.16 -24.85
CA SER A 2 -10.86 -1.18 -23.79
C SER A 2 -10.37 -1.72 -22.45
N SER A 3 -9.39 -1.07 -21.82
CA SER A 3 -8.99 -1.39 -20.46
C SER A 3 -10.14 -0.99 -19.54
N LYS A 4 -10.94 -1.97 -19.10
CA LYS A 4 -11.81 -1.75 -17.95
C LYS A 4 -10.89 -1.34 -16.80
N LYS A 5 -11.07 -0.11 -16.30
CA LYS A 5 -10.60 0.25 -14.95
C LYS A 5 -11.26 -0.74 -14.01
N GLU A 6 -10.57 -1.83 -13.70
CA GLU A 6 -10.84 -2.56 -12.47
C GLU A 6 -10.61 -1.52 -11.37
N ALA A 7 -11.71 -1.01 -10.82
CA ALA A 7 -11.63 -0.12 -9.68
C ALA A 7 -10.89 -0.90 -8.59
N ASP A 8 -9.73 -0.39 -8.17
CA ASP A 8 -8.95 -1.02 -7.12
C ASP A 8 -9.85 -1.13 -5.90
N ILE A 9 -10.12 -2.37 -5.48
CA ILE A 9 -11.00 -2.65 -4.36
C ILE A 9 -10.54 -1.87 -3.13
N PHE A 10 -9.24 -1.68 -2.92
CA PHE A 10 -8.72 -0.92 -1.79
C PHE A 10 -8.99 0.58 -1.92
N GLU A 11 -8.97 1.15 -3.13
CA GLU A 11 -9.37 2.55 -3.35
C GLU A 11 -10.86 2.76 -3.07
N LEU A 12 -11.71 1.81 -3.47
CA LEU A 12 -13.14 1.86 -3.16
C LEU A 12 -13.37 1.83 -1.64
N TYR A 13 -12.79 0.86 -0.94
CA TYR A 13 -12.93 0.74 0.52
C TYR A 13 -12.28 1.89 1.28
N ALA A 14 -11.21 2.51 0.76
CA ALA A 14 -10.58 3.68 1.38
C ALA A 14 -11.43 4.95 1.23
N LYS A 15 -12.20 5.07 0.15
CA LYS A 15 -13.04 6.24 -0.12
C LYS A 15 -14.37 6.18 0.61
N ASP A 16 -15.06 5.04 0.52
CA ASP A 16 -16.36 4.81 1.13
C ASP A 16 -16.52 3.30 1.37
N PRO A 17 -16.22 2.81 2.59
CA PRO A 17 -16.30 1.39 2.92
C PRO A 17 -17.71 0.80 2.73
N GLU A 18 -18.75 1.61 2.92
CA GLU A 18 -20.14 1.19 2.83
C GLU A 18 -20.58 1.02 1.38
N GLN A 19 -20.25 2.00 0.54
CA GLN A 19 -20.47 1.92 -0.90
C GLN A 19 -19.60 0.84 -1.55
N ALA A 20 -18.38 0.61 -1.04
CA ALA A 20 -17.50 -0.45 -1.54
C ALA A 20 -18.07 -1.85 -1.24
N ASP A 21 -18.65 -2.04 -0.05
CA ASP A 21 -19.39 -3.26 0.30
C ASP A 21 -20.58 -3.52 -0.63
N GLU A 22 -21.28 -2.46 -1.04
CA GLU A 22 -22.39 -2.55 -1.99
C GLU A 22 -21.88 -2.94 -3.38
N ILE A 23 -20.83 -2.28 -3.87
CA ILE A 23 -20.26 -2.52 -5.21
C ILE A 23 -19.65 -3.92 -5.33
N VAL A 24 -18.94 -4.37 -4.30
CA VAL A 24 -18.15 -5.60 -4.35
C VAL A 24 -18.97 -6.81 -3.91
N PHE A 25 -19.78 -6.66 -2.87
CA PHE A 25 -20.51 -7.77 -2.25
C PHE A 25 -22.03 -7.63 -2.33
N GLY A 26 -22.55 -6.53 -2.91
CA GLY A 26 -23.99 -6.26 -2.92
C GLY A 26 -24.53 -6.00 -1.52
N ARG A 27 -23.69 -5.55 -0.58
CA ARG A 27 -24.03 -5.36 0.83
C ARG A 27 -24.20 -3.88 1.16
N VAL A 28 -25.39 -3.51 1.62
CA VAL A 28 -25.67 -2.17 2.16
C VAL A 28 -25.66 -2.24 3.69
N PRO A 29 -24.81 -1.46 4.38
CA PRO A 29 -24.95 -1.28 5.82
C PRO A 29 -26.20 -0.45 6.11
N ASP A 30 -27.06 -0.95 6.98
CA ASP A 30 -28.30 -0.27 7.37
C ASP A 30 -28.12 0.26 8.81
N GLU A 31 -28.59 1.48 9.08
CA GLU A 31 -28.69 2.04 10.44
C GLU A 31 -29.68 1.24 11.31
N GLY A 32 -30.52 0.40 10.71
CA GLY A 32 -31.38 -0.59 11.37
C GLY A 32 -30.97 -2.05 11.13
N ARG A 33 -31.23 -2.95 12.09
CA ARG A 33 -30.87 -4.39 12.07
C ARG A 33 -31.61 -5.25 11.02
N ARG A 34 -32.06 -4.68 9.91
CA ARG A 34 -32.76 -5.37 8.81
C ARG A 34 -32.24 -4.96 7.41
N GLY A 35 -31.00 -4.47 7.33
CA GLY A 35 -30.25 -4.38 6.07
C GLY A 35 -30.10 -5.75 5.42
N PHE A 36 -30.72 -5.89 4.26
CA PHE A 36 -31.04 -7.13 3.58
C PHE A 36 -29.82 -7.98 3.18
N LEU A 37 -29.41 -8.89 4.07
CA LEU A 37 -28.73 -10.15 3.71
C LEU A 37 -29.75 -11.19 3.20
N ARG A 38 -30.39 -11.00 2.04
CA ARG A 38 -31.04 -12.14 1.37
C ARG A 38 -30.11 -12.70 0.29
N GLY A 39 -29.51 -13.85 0.61
CA GLY A 39 -29.06 -14.87 -0.34
C GLY A 39 -27.87 -14.52 -1.21
N ALA A 40 -27.97 -13.48 -2.03
CA ALA A 40 -27.02 -13.19 -3.10
C ALA A 40 -25.64 -12.73 -2.60
N GLY A 41 -25.58 -11.71 -1.73
CA GLY A 41 -24.28 -11.19 -1.23
C GLY A 41 -23.48 -12.21 -0.40
N LEU A 42 -24.16 -13.00 0.43
CA LEU A 42 -23.52 -14.07 1.21
C LEU A 42 -23.06 -15.23 0.31
N ALA A 43 -23.88 -15.63 -0.66
CA ALA A 43 -23.51 -16.68 -1.61
C ALA A 43 -22.30 -16.25 -2.45
N SER A 44 -22.26 -14.99 -2.90
CA SER A 44 -21.12 -14.43 -3.62
C SER A 44 -19.84 -14.45 -2.77
N MET A 45 -19.91 -14.01 -1.51
CA MET A 45 -18.73 -14.00 -0.64
C MET A 45 -18.30 -15.41 -0.20
N GLY A 46 -19.25 -16.32 0.03
CA GLY A 46 -18.96 -17.73 0.29
C GLY A 46 -18.37 -18.47 -0.92
N ALA A 47 -18.79 -18.11 -2.13
CA ALA A 47 -18.21 -18.62 -3.37
C ALA A 47 -16.78 -18.09 -3.60
N LEU A 48 -16.54 -16.81 -3.33
CA LEU A 48 -15.20 -16.20 -3.41
C LEU A 48 -14.22 -16.82 -2.41
N LEU A 49 -14.67 -17.09 -1.17
CA LEU A 49 -13.84 -17.67 -0.12
C LEU A 49 -13.78 -19.20 -0.14
N GLY A 50 -14.63 -19.86 -0.93
CA GLY A 50 -14.79 -21.31 -0.92
C GLY A 50 -15.27 -21.88 0.42
N ALA A 51 -15.84 -21.04 1.30
CA ALA A 51 -16.19 -21.40 2.66
C ALA A 51 -17.43 -20.65 3.16
N SER A 52 -18.18 -21.26 4.08
CA SER A 52 -19.27 -20.59 4.78
C SER A 52 -18.72 -19.62 5.84
N ILE A 53 -19.18 -18.37 5.86
CA ILE A 53 -18.79 -17.40 6.88
C ILE A 53 -19.70 -17.55 8.12
N PRO A 54 -19.19 -18.02 9.27
CA PRO A 54 -19.96 -18.06 10.50
C PRO A 54 -20.30 -16.64 10.96
N PHE A 55 -21.48 -16.45 11.55
CA PHE A 55 -21.94 -15.14 12.05
C PHE A 55 -21.92 -14.00 11.02
N HIS A 56 -22.03 -14.31 9.72
CA HIS A 56 -22.07 -13.30 8.64
C HIS A 56 -23.12 -12.19 8.86
N ARG A 57 -24.15 -12.44 9.67
CA ARG A 57 -25.20 -11.48 10.05
C ARG A 57 -24.71 -10.36 10.97
N ASN A 58 -23.57 -10.55 11.64
CA ASN A 58 -22.97 -9.60 12.58
C ASN A 58 -21.65 -9.02 12.03
N MET A 59 -21.34 -9.25 10.75
CA MET A 59 -20.10 -8.78 10.15
C MET A 59 -20.17 -7.26 9.93
N PRO A 60 -19.23 -6.48 10.48
CA PRO A 60 -19.23 -5.03 10.34
C PRO A 60 -18.96 -4.60 8.88
N SER A 61 -19.44 -3.40 8.49
CA SER A 61 -19.06 -2.75 7.24
C SER A 61 -17.56 -2.46 7.15
N GLY A 62 -17.05 -2.41 5.92
CA GLY A 62 -15.67 -2.04 5.61
C GLY A 62 -14.60 -3.11 5.78
N LEU A 63 -14.97 -4.39 5.96
CA LEU A 63 -14.01 -5.49 6.03
C LEU A 63 -13.74 -6.10 4.66
N ILE A 64 -12.50 -6.03 4.20
CA ILE A 64 -12.04 -6.73 2.99
C ILE A 64 -11.59 -8.14 3.39
N PRO A 65 -12.16 -9.21 2.80
CA PRO A 65 -11.70 -10.56 3.07
C PRO A 65 -10.23 -10.74 2.68
N ALA A 66 -9.44 -11.40 3.53
CA ALA A 66 -8.00 -11.56 3.32
C ALA A 66 -7.63 -12.21 1.98
N ALA A 67 -8.45 -13.16 1.48
CA ALA A 67 -8.25 -13.79 0.18
C ALA A 67 -8.40 -12.81 -1.01
N LEU A 68 -9.20 -11.76 -0.85
CA LEU A 68 -9.33 -10.66 -1.81
C LEU A 68 -8.25 -9.58 -1.60
N ALA A 69 -7.62 -9.58 -0.42
CA ALA A 69 -6.62 -8.62 0.01
C ALA A 69 -5.19 -8.93 -0.51
N GLU A 70 -4.95 -10.10 -1.08
CA GLU A 70 -3.61 -10.61 -1.39
C GLU A 70 -2.79 -9.72 -2.34
N ASN A 71 -3.46 -9.00 -3.26
CA ASN A 71 -2.80 -8.06 -4.18
C ASN A 71 -2.61 -6.64 -3.59
N ALA A 72 -3.32 -6.25 -2.51
CA ALA A 72 -3.13 -4.94 -1.85
C ALA A 72 -1.73 -4.80 -1.28
N PHE A 73 -1.17 -5.92 -0.83
CA PHE A 73 0.05 -5.93 -0.03
C PHE A 73 1.31 -6.12 -0.88
N ARG A 74 1.27 -5.73 -2.17
CA ARG A 74 2.45 -5.76 -3.04
C ARG A 74 3.02 -4.36 -3.22
N ILE A 75 4.28 -4.19 -2.82
CA ILE A 75 5.02 -2.96 -3.06
C ILE A 75 5.65 -3.04 -4.45
N LYS A 76 5.30 -2.11 -5.35
CA LYS A 76 5.84 -2.07 -6.71
C LYS A 76 7.38 -2.05 -6.68
N GLY A 77 7.99 -2.95 -7.45
CA GLY A 77 9.46 -3.05 -7.54
C GLY A 77 10.13 -3.81 -6.40
N LYS A 78 9.36 -4.36 -5.44
CA LYS A 78 9.86 -5.24 -4.39
C LYS A 78 9.44 -6.69 -4.63
N ASP A 79 10.29 -7.61 -4.21
CA ASP A 79 10.13 -9.05 -4.38
C ASP A 79 10.09 -9.75 -3.00
N GLY A 80 8.92 -10.28 -2.64
CA GLY A 80 8.77 -11.14 -1.45
C GLY A 80 8.88 -10.45 -0.08
N LEU A 81 8.76 -9.12 0.00
CA LEU A 81 8.77 -8.43 1.30
C LEU A 81 7.49 -8.70 2.11
N THR A 82 7.63 -8.81 3.42
CA THR A 82 6.50 -8.83 4.35
C THR A 82 6.12 -7.41 4.72
N ILE A 83 4.91 -6.98 4.38
CA ILE A 83 4.41 -5.65 4.77
C ILE A 83 4.01 -5.67 6.24
N LEU A 84 4.60 -4.75 7.01
CA LEU A 84 4.28 -4.52 8.41
C LEU A 84 3.23 -3.41 8.60
N ASN A 85 3.26 -2.40 7.73
CA ASN A 85 2.31 -1.29 7.70
C ASN A 85 2.22 -0.68 6.30
N ASP A 86 1.07 -0.14 5.90
CA ASP A 86 0.85 0.47 4.58
C ASP A 86 0.84 2.01 4.60
N ARG A 87 0.57 2.65 5.75
CA ARG A 87 0.51 4.11 5.91
C ARG A 87 1.13 4.58 7.23
N PRO A 88 2.43 4.93 7.28
CA PRO A 88 3.41 4.89 6.19
C PRO A 88 3.90 3.47 5.90
N VAL A 89 4.30 3.23 4.65
CA VAL A 89 4.76 1.90 4.21
C VAL A 89 6.01 1.48 4.99
N ASN A 90 5.92 0.34 5.68
CA ASN A 90 7.02 -0.37 6.31
C ASN A 90 6.96 -1.84 5.90
N ALA A 91 8.09 -2.39 5.47
CA ALA A 91 8.18 -3.78 5.05
C ALA A 91 9.57 -4.36 5.31
N GLU A 92 9.62 -5.63 5.68
CA GLU A 92 10.86 -6.34 5.98
C GLU A 92 11.16 -7.46 4.99
N THR A 93 12.43 -7.82 4.91
CA THR A 93 12.93 -8.92 4.08
C THR A 93 12.88 -10.21 4.89
N PRO A 94 12.12 -11.24 4.47
CA PRO A 94 12.16 -12.54 5.11
C PRO A 94 13.58 -13.12 5.17
N ALA A 95 13.90 -13.84 6.25
CA ALA A 95 15.24 -14.37 6.48
C ALA A 95 15.79 -15.23 5.33
N HIS A 96 14.91 -16.03 4.68
CA HIS A 96 15.28 -16.89 3.55
C HIS A 96 15.52 -16.14 2.23
N LEU A 97 15.37 -14.81 2.22
CA LEU A 97 15.67 -13.94 1.08
C LEU A 97 16.91 -13.05 1.33
N LEU A 98 17.62 -13.30 2.43
CA LEU A 98 18.82 -12.55 2.87
C LEU A 98 20.14 -13.32 2.61
N ASP A 99 20.14 -14.25 1.65
CA ASP A 99 21.33 -15.06 1.34
C ASP A 99 22.40 -14.29 0.55
N ASP A 100 22.04 -13.19 -0.13
CA ASP A 100 22.96 -12.39 -0.94
C ASP A 100 23.93 -11.59 -0.06
N GLU A 101 25.23 -11.56 -0.41
CA GLU A 101 26.27 -10.79 0.32
C GLU A 101 25.90 -9.31 0.49
N VAL A 102 25.24 -8.75 -0.54
CA VAL A 102 24.62 -7.43 -0.51
C VAL A 102 23.16 -7.60 -0.90
N THR A 103 22.25 -7.22 0.00
CA THR A 103 20.82 -7.35 -0.25
C THR A 103 20.42 -6.52 -1.48
N PRO A 104 19.84 -7.13 -2.52
CA PRO A 104 19.50 -6.40 -3.74
C PRO A 104 18.37 -5.41 -3.48
N THR A 105 18.29 -4.34 -4.28
CA THR A 105 17.33 -3.24 -4.09
C THR A 105 15.87 -3.69 -4.05
N ASN A 106 15.50 -4.72 -4.81
CA ASN A 106 14.14 -5.30 -4.81
C ASN A 106 13.83 -6.08 -3.52
N ARG A 107 14.83 -6.48 -2.74
CA ARG A 107 14.68 -7.16 -1.44
C ARG A 107 15.11 -6.31 -0.26
N HIS A 108 15.62 -5.10 -0.47
CA HIS A 108 15.98 -4.23 0.64
C HIS A 108 14.72 -3.81 1.42
N PHE A 109 14.78 -3.80 2.75
CA PHE A 109 13.64 -3.41 3.59
C PHE A 109 13.19 -1.96 3.33
N ILE A 110 11.97 -1.63 3.75
CA ILE A 110 11.43 -0.27 3.70
C ILE A 110 11.06 0.16 5.11
N ARG A 111 11.58 1.32 5.53
CA ARG A 111 11.16 1.97 6.77
C ARG A 111 10.87 3.44 6.54
N ASN A 112 9.59 3.81 6.54
CA ASN A 112 9.11 5.18 6.49
C ASN A 112 8.40 5.53 7.81
N ASN A 113 8.61 6.73 8.34
CA ASN A 113 7.71 7.29 9.37
C ASN A 113 6.80 8.43 8.87
N GLY A 114 6.83 8.73 7.57
CA GLY A 114 5.86 9.59 6.92
C GLY A 114 5.54 9.09 5.51
N THR A 115 4.59 9.74 4.84
CA THR A 115 4.29 9.45 3.42
C THR A 115 5.46 9.93 2.55
N PRO A 116 6.03 9.07 1.69
CA PRO A 116 7.07 9.48 0.75
C PRO A 116 6.60 10.61 -0.18
N PRO A 117 7.52 11.50 -0.64
CA PRO A 117 7.17 12.53 -1.61
C PRO A 117 6.66 11.95 -2.92
N THR A 118 5.64 12.57 -3.52
CA THR A 118 5.10 12.16 -4.84
C THR A 118 5.96 12.66 -6.00
N ASN A 119 6.62 13.80 -5.83
CA ASN A 119 7.56 14.36 -6.79
C ASN A 119 9.00 14.04 -6.36
N THR A 120 9.71 13.26 -7.18
CA THR A 120 11.11 12.88 -6.98
C THR A 120 12.00 13.32 -8.15
N ALA A 121 11.51 14.25 -8.98
CA ALA A 121 12.21 14.76 -10.15
C ALA A 121 13.52 15.48 -9.73
N SER A 122 14.63 15.13 -10.37
CA SER A 122 15.96 15.59 -9.98
C SER A 122 16.23 17.04 -10.33
N GLU A 123 15.58 17.59 -11.37
CA GLU A 123 15.91 18.90 -11.95
C GLU A 123 15.75 20.04 -10.93
N ASN A 124 14.76 19.92 -10.05
CA ASN A 124 14.43 20.92 -9.03
C ASN A 124 14.85 20.51 -7.62
N TRP A 125 15.44 19.33 -7.44
CA TRP A 125 15.89 18.88 -6.13
C TRP A 125 17.10 19.71 -5.67
N ARG A 126 17.13 20.03 -4.38
CA ARG A 126 18.19 20.82 -3.76
C ARG A 126 18.51 20.30 -2.36
N LEU A 127 19.79 20.26 -2.01
CA LEU A 127 20.27 20.06 -0.64
C LEU A 127 20.62 21.40 -0.01
N ALA A 128 19.81 21.83 0.95
CA ALA A 128 20.14 22.96 1.81
C ALA A 128 21.06 22.50 2.95
N ILE A 129 22.20 23.16 3.10
CA ILE A 129 23.09 23.04 4.26
C ILE A 129 23.11 24.42 4.92
N ASP A 130 22.48 24.52 6.09
CA ASP A 130 22.29 25.75 6.86
C ASP A 130 22.52 25.50 8.38
N GLY A 131 22.15 26.48 9.21
CA GLY A 131 22.37 26.45 10.66
C GLY A 131 23.54 27.33 11.10
N GLU A 132 24.35 26.85 12.04
CA GLU A 132 25.49 27.58 12.63
C GLU A 132 26.74 27.50 11.74
N ILE A 133 26.66 28.07 10.53
CA ILE A 133 27.75 28.09 9.55
C ILE A 133 27.92 29.47 8.93
N GLU A 134 29.15 29.82 8.55
CA GLU A 134 29.45 31.13 7.96
C GLU A 134 28.83 31.33 6.57
N LYS A 135 28.75 30.25 5.77
CA LYS A 135 28.27 30.29 4.39
C LYS A 135 27.33 29.13 4.10
N PRO A 136 26.00 29.36 4.15
CA PRO A 136 25.01 28.37 3.75
C PRO A 136 25.20 27.91 2.30
N LEU A 137 24.91 26.63 2.05
CA LEU A 137 24.99 26.01 0.73
C LEU A 137 23.61 25.54 0.27
N ASN A 138 23.40 25.58 -1.04
CA ASN A 138 22.19 25.09 -1.67
C ASN A 138 22.59 24.37 -2.96
N LEU A 139 22.73 23.04 -2.87
CA LEU A 139 23.44 22.23 -3.86
C LEU A 139 22.48 21.40 -4.73
N THR A 140 22.77 21.29 -6.03
CA THR A 140 22.11 20.32 -6.92
C THR A 140 22.73 18.94 -6.82
N ILE A 141 22.04 17.91 -7.35
CA ILE A 141 22.60 16.55 -7.44
C ILE A 141 23.86 16.54 -8.33
N GLU A 142 23.89 17.33 -9.40
CA GLU A 142 25.04 17.46 -10.29
C GLU A 142 26.24 18.07 -9.57
N GLU A 143 26.03 19.14 -8.80
CA GLU A 143 27.09 19.78 -8.00
C GLU A 143 27.65 18.83 -6.94
N LEU A 144 26.79 18.05 -6.28
CA LEU A 144 27.22 17.02 -5.33
C LEU A 144 28.13 15.97 -6.00
N ARG A 145 27.80 15.54 -7.22
CA ARG A 145 28.61 14.56 -7.96
C ARG A 145 29.91 15.13 -8.50
N ALA A 146 29.93 16.40 -8.89
CA ALA A 146 31.08 17.03 -9.54
C ALA A 146 32.11 17.58 -8.54
N ASN A 147 31.65 18.09 -7.39
CA ASN A 147 32.50 18.86 -6.48
C ASN A 147 33.04 18.05 -5.30
N PHE A 148 32.61 16.80 -5.12
CA PHE A 148 33.00 15.96 -3.98
C PHE A 148 33.51 14.59 -4.42
N GLN A 149 34.53 14.10 -3.73
CA GLN A 149 35.07 12.75 -3.94
C GLN A 149 34.00 11.69 -3.63
N GLN A 150 33.84 10.74 -4.55
CA GLN A 150 32.97 9.58 -4.34
C GLN A 150 33.73 8.48 -3.61
N TYR A 151 33.11 7.92 -2.57
CA TYR A 151 33.59 6.76 -1.84
C TYR A 151 32.62 5.61 -2.12
N GLY A 152 33.16 4.48 -2.55
CA GLY A 152 32.43 3.23 -2.81
C GLY A 152 32.85 2.15 -1.85
#